data_AF-A0A9P5JR30-F1
#
_entry.id   AF-A0A9P5JR30-F1
#
_cell.length_a   1.000
_cell.length_b   1.000
_cell.length_c   1.000
_cell.angle_alpha   90.00
_cell.angle_beta   90.00
_cell.angle_gamma   90.00
#
_symmetry.space_group_name_H-M   'P 1'
#
loop_
_entity.id
_entity.type
_entity.pdbx_description
1 polymer ?
#
loop_
_entity_poly.entity_id
_entity_poly.type
_entity_poly.pdbx_seq_one_letter_code
_entity_poly.pdbx_strand_id
1 'polypeptide(L)'
;MPKCWGHRGASADYPENTLASFESAARAGVHGIESDVHITSDDYILMFHDPELGRTTIGGSGSINTQPYKGNIENLVTSKKPEQKIPTFRETIAWLNKPENQHLEFNIDVKPNNDPTRLFTLMHEVLSSQPDWETTLAPRIILGLWHPKFIAPALTILPQVQRCFIGIDIYLAQRPAFWDSMHAYSIAFPMLASSEGQKFRERCRKEGKKVYTWTCNSQEQWAMAAKWELDVVMTDTPIPYMLERAKVFQLKKPIVPRDPWFMWKSLWYYPFVGWLARQLVWRRLERFGGPIAPYLGIKI
;
A
#
# COMPACT_ATOMS: atom_id res chain seq x y z
N MET A 1 12.25 -1.36 16.06
CA MET A 1 12.08 -1.31 14.59
C MET A 1 10.59 -1.16 14.27
N PRO A 2 10.22 -0.53 13.14
CA PRO A 2 8.84 -0.42 12.66
C PRO A 2 8.16 -1.79 12.47
N LYS A 3 6.83 -1.84 12.35
CA LYS A 3 6.14 -3.03 11.84
C LYS A 3 6.59 -3.30 10.40
N CYS A 4 6.56 -4.56 10.00
CA CYS A 4 6.87 -4.98 8.63
C CYS A 4 5.60 -5.36 7.91
N TRP A 5 5.34 -4.74 6.76
CA TRP A 5 4.33 -5.20 5.82
C TRP A 5 5.02 -5.69 4.53
N GLY A 6 4.58 -6.84 4.00
CA GLY A 6 5.04 -7.32 2.70
C GLY A 6 4.40 -6.50 1.58
N HIS A 7 5.21 -5.74 0.82
CA HIS A 7 4.75 -4.95 -0.32
C HIS A 7 4.37 -5.91 -1.46
N ARG A 8 3.07 -6.03 -1.73
CA ARG A 8 2.49 -7.06 -2.60
C ARG A 8 2.84 -8.50 -2.15
N GLY A 9 2.99 -8.69 -0.84
CA GLY A 9 3.51 -9.89 -0.19
C GLY A 9 5.04 -9.97 -0.15
N ALA A 10 5.61 -11.17 -0.31
CA ALA A 10 7.04 -11.40 -0.49
C ALA A 10 7.42 -11.29 -1.98
N SER A 11 7.17 -10.12 -2.59
CA SER A 11 7.23 -9.91 -4.04
C SER A 11 8.62 -10.05 -4.66
N ALA A 12 9.69 -9.93 -3.86
CA ALA A 12 11.05 -10.24 -4.32
C ALA A 12 11.23 -11.73 -4.62
N ASP A 13 10.59 -12.61 -3.85
CA ASP A 13 10.75 -14.07 -3.95
C ASP A 13 9.63 -14.72 -4.75
N TYR A 14 8.40 -14.22 -4.63
CA TYR A 14 7.19 -14.77 -5.25
C TYR A 14 6.56 -13.76 -6.24
N PRO A 15 5.61 -14.18 -7.09
CA PRO A 15 4.89 -13.26 -7.95
C PRO A 15 4.09 -12.26 -7.12
N GLU A 16 4.24 -10.97 -7.40
CA GLU A 16 3.55 -9.90 -6.67
C GLU A 16 2.02 -10.07 -6.69
N ASN A 17 1.35 -9.64 -5.61
CA ASN A 17 -0.12 -9.64 -5.50
C ASN A 17 -0.75 -11.03 -5.66
N THR A 18 -0.10 -12.07 -5.13
CA THR A 18 -0.61 -13.45 -5.17
C THR A 18 -0.74 -14.08 -3.79
N LEU A 19 -1.60 -15.09 -3.67
CA LEU A 19 -1.74 -15.85 -2.42
C LEU A 19 -0.41 -16.52 -2.02
N ALA A 20 0.38 -17.04 -2.96
CA ALA A 20 1.70 -17.59 -2.60
C ALA A 20 2.65 -16.52 -2.02
N SER A 21 2.63 -15.31 -2.58
CA SER A 21 3.42 -14.19 -2.05
C SER A 21 2.95 -13.75 -0.67
N PHE A 22 1.63 -13.70 -0.45
CA PHE A 22 1.03 -13.34 0.84
C PHE A 22 1.31 -14.40 1.91
N GLU A 23 1.14 -15.69 1.58
CA GLU A 23 1.43 -16.81 2.49
C GLU A 23 2.91 -16.88 2.87
N SER A 24 3.81 -16.63 1.92
CA SER A 24 5.25 -16.58 2.19
C SER A 24 5.60 -15.47 3.19
N ALA A 25 5.06 -14.27 2.97
CA ALA A 25 5.26 -13.15 3.89
C ALA A 25 4.63 -13.43 5.28
N ALA A 26 3.42 -13.98 5.33
CA ALA A 26 2.76 -14.36 6.60
C ALA A 26 3.58 -15.38 7.38
N ARG A 27 4.12 -16.42 6.72
CA ARG A 27 5.03 -17.42 7.33
C ARG A 27 6.32 -16.80 7.87
N ALA A 28 6.78 -15.68 7.30
CA ALA A 28 7.93 -14.93 7.80
C ALA A 28 7.62 -14.11 9.07
N GLY A 29 6.36 -14.05 9.51
CA GLY A 29 5.92 -13.32 10.70
C GLY A 29 5.76 -11.82 10.49
N VAL A 30 5.47 -11.38 9.25
CA VAL A 30 5.13 -9.98 8.99
C VAL A 30 3.89 -9.56 9.79
N HIS A 31 3.73 -8.26 10.00
CA HIS A 31 2.61 -7.70 10.77
C HIS A 31 1.42 -7.36 9.86
N GLY A 32 1.63 -7.40 8.55
CA GLY A 32 0.60 -7.13 7.56
C GLY A 32 1.09 -7.32 6.14
N ILE A 33 0.17 -7.15 5.21
CA ILE A 33 0.39 -7.24 3.76
C ILE A 33 -0.14 -5.97 3.12
N GLU A 34 0.60 -5.44 2.16
CA GLU A 34 0.10 -4.43 1.25
C GLU A 34 -0.23 -5.09 -0.10
N SER A 35 -1.29 -4.64 -0.75
CA SER A 35 -1.69 -5.09 -2.09
C SER A 35 -2.48 -3.99 -2.80
N ASP A 36 -2.64 -4.14 -4.10
CA ASP A 36 -3.28 -3.16 -4.98
C ASP A 36 -4.59 -3.70 -5.57
N VAL A 37 -5.55 -2.82 -5.89
CA VAL A 37 -6.84 -3.24 -6.47
C VAL A 37 -7.22 -2.56 -7.78
N HIS A 38 -7.79 -3.38 -8.69
CA HIS A 38 -8.51 -2.94 -9.89
C HIS A 38 -9.82 -3.72 -10.04
N ILE A 39 -10.82 -3.11 -10.68
CA ILE A 39 -12.11 -3.74 -10.99
C ILE A 39 -12.16 -4.10 -12.47
N THR A 40 -12.68 -5.29 -12.79
CA THR A 40 -12.99 -5.74 -14.15
C THR A 40 -14.29 -5.13 -14.68
N SER A 41 -14.62 -5.36 -15.96
CA SER A 41 -15.88 -4.87 -16.53
C SER A 41 -17.13 -5.60 -15.99
N ASP A 42 -16.96 -6.77 -15.38
CA ASP A 42 -17.98 -7.63 -14.78
C ASP A 42 -17.89 -7.69 -13.24
N ASP A 43 -17.39 -6.61 -12.62
CA ASP A 43 -17.45 -6.37 -11.17
C ASP A 43 -16.59 -7.27 -10.26
N TYR A 44 -15.57 -7.93 -10.81
CA TYR A 44 -14.57 -8.61 -9.98
C TYR A 44 -13.47 -7.64 -9.56
N ILE A 45 -13.18 -7.59 -8.25
CA ILE A 45 -12.01 -6.87 -7.72
C ILE A 45 -10.82 -7.83 -7.74
N LEU A 46 -9.74 -7.44 -8.42
CA LEU A 46 -8.51 -8.21 -8.56
C LEU A 46 -7.37 -7.60 -7.76
N MET A 47 -6.55 -8.46 -7.14
CA MET A 47 -5.30 -8.04 -6.50
C MET A 47 -4.25 -7.84 -7.59
N PHE A 48 -3.98 -6.60 -8.00
CA PHE A 48 -3.12 -6.31 -9.13
C PHE A 48 -2.62 -4.86 -9.12
N HIS A 49 -1.34 -4.62 -9.43
CA HIS A 49 -0.74 -3.29 -9.31
C HIS A 49 -1.08 -2.37 -10.49
N ASP A 50 -0.76 -2.81 -11.70
CA ASP A 50 -0.91 -1.97 -12.90
C ASP A 50 -2.35 -1.98 -13.40
N PRO A 51 -2.83 -0.91 -14.04
CA PRO A 51 -4.13 -0.94 -14.69
C PRO A 51 -4.18 -1.90 -15.89
N GLU A 52 -3.03 -2.40 -16.37
CA GLU A 52 -2.89 -3.27 -17.53
C GLU A 52 -2.21 -4.59 -17.17
N LEU A 53 -2.63 -5.68 -17.83
CA LEU A 53 -2.25 -7.06 -17.45
C LEU A 53 -0.84 -7.48 -17.87
N GLY A 54 -0.25 -6.81 -18.86
CA GLY A 54 0.87 -7.35 -19.64
C GLY A 54 2.21 -7.52 -18.90
N ARG A 55 2.47 -6.75 -17.83
CA ARG A 55 3.79 -6.80 -17.16
C ARG A 55 4.01 -8.09 -16.37
N THR A 56 2.97 -8.60 -15.69
CA THR A 56 3.11 -9.66 -14.67
C THR A 56 2.32 -10.93 -14.99
N THR A 57 1.72 -11.03 -16.17
CA THR A 57 0.93 -12.20 -16.59
C THR A 57 1.48 -12.82 -17.88
N ILE A 58 1.19 -14.11 -18.08
CA ILE A 58 1.47 -14.80 -19.34
C ILE A 58 0.25 -14.66 -20.25
N GLY A 59 0.45 -14.05 -21.43
CA GLY A 59 -0.61 -13.89 -22.45
C GLY A 59 -1.64 -12.80 -22.15
N GLY A 60 -1.57 -12.12 -21.00
CA GLY A 60 -2.44 -11.00 -20.68
C GLY A 60 -2.04 -9.73 -21.42
N SER A 61 -3.04 -8.91 -21.79
CA SER A 61 -2.82 -7.62 -22.42
C SER A 61 -4.02 -6.70 -22.19
N GLY A 62 -3.83 -5.39 -22.43
CA GLY A 62 -4.88 -4.39 -22.29
C GLY A 62 -5.26 -4.05 -20.85
N SER A 63 -6.23 -3.14 -20.73
CA SER A 63 -6.70 -2.60 -19.45
C SER A 63 -7.61 -3.60 -18.73
N ILE A 64 -7.47 -3.71 -17.41
CA ILE A 64 -8.29 -4.58 -16.57
C ILE A 64 -9.76 -4.11 -16.58
N ASN A 65 -9.99 -2.80 -16.51
CA ASN A 65 -11.33 -2.23 -16.38
C ASN A 65 -12.20 -2.31 -17.64
N THR A 66 -11.64 -2.72 -18.78
CA THR A 66 -12.36 -2.88 -20.05
C THR A 66 -12.61 -4.35 -20.41
N GLN A 67 -12.28 -5.29 -19.52
CA GLN A 67 -12.34 -6.72 -19.81
C GLN A 67 -13.04 -7.48 -18.68
N PRO A 68 -13.80 -8.55 -18.99
CA PRO A 68 -14.41 -9.36 -17.95
C PRO A 68 -13.36 -10.24 -17.27
N TYR A 69 -13.60 -10.58 -16.01
CA TYR A 69 -12.88 -11.64 -15.32
C TYR A 69 -13.28 -13.00 -15.89
N LYS A 70 -14.59 -13.24 -15.97
CA LYS A 70 -15.15 -14.51 -16.44
C LYS A 70 -14.90 -14.70 -17.94
N GLY A 71 -14.38 -15.88 -18.30
CA GLY A 71 -14.02 -16.24 -19.66
C GLY A 71 -12.75 -15.57 -20.21
N ASN A 72 -12.10 -14.68 -19.46
CA ASN A 72 -10.89 -13.98 -19.91
C ASN A 72 -9.82 -13.97 -18.80
N ILE A 73 -9.85 -13.00 -17.87
CA ILE A 73 -8.77 -12.81 -16.89
C ILE A 73 -8.62 -14.01 -15.94
N GLU A 74 -9.69 -14.76 -15.65
CA GLU A 74 -9.66 -15.94 -14.76
C GLU A 74 -8.77 -17.10 -15.25
N ASN A 75 -8.38 -17.07 -16.53
CA ASN A 75 -7.50 -18.05 -17.16
C ASN A 75 -6.04 -17.59 -17.22
N LEU A 76 -5.75 -16.33 -16.88
CA LEU A 76 -4.39 -15.82 -16.86
C LEU A 76 -3.64 -16.31 -15.63
N VAL A 77 -2.33 -16.48 -15.79
CA VAL A 77 -1.41 -16.83 -14.71
C VAL A 77 -0.24 -15.86 -14.67
N THR A 78 0.41 -15.77 -13.52
CA THR A 78 1.58 -14.91 -13.33
C THR A 78 2.78 -15.35 -14.17
N SER A 79 3.53 -14.39 -14.71
CA SER A 79 4.75 -14.67 -15.49
C SER A 79 5.94 -15.10 -14.64
N LYS A 80 6.00 -14.64 -13.39
CA LYS A 80 6.96 -15.11 -12.40
C LYS A 80 6.48 -16.43 -11.80
N LYS A 81 7.41 -17.33 -11.48
CA LYS A 81 7.13 -18.63 -10.83
C LYS A 81 6.96 -18.46 -9.31
N PRO A 82 6.16 -19.33 -8.65
CA PRO A 82 5.26 -20.31 -9.26
C PRO A 82 4.11 -19.61 -9.99
N GLU A 83 3.78 -20.12 -11.19
CA GLU A 83 2.60 -19.66 -11.93
C GLU A 83 1.34 -19.92 -11.13
N GLN A 84 0.50 -18.91 -10.99
CA GLN A 84 -0.79 -19.03 -10.32
C GLN A 84 -1.76 -17.98 -10.87
N LYS A 85 -3.05 -18.19 -10.61
CA LYS A 85 -4.10 -17.23 -10.99
C LYS A 85 -3.96 -15.93 -10.20
N ILE A 86 -4.47 -14.85 -10.80
CA ILE A 86 -4.61 -13.55 -10.13
C ILE A 86 -5.70 -13.69 -9.05
N PRO A 87 -5.41 -13.46 -7.76
CA PRO A 87 -6.41 -13.54 -6.71
C PRO A 87 -7.46 -12.45 -6.84
N THR A 88 -8.70 -12.81 -6.59
CA THR A 88 -9.79 -11.86 -6.36
C THR A 88 -9.74 -11.32 -4.93
N PHE A 89 -10.39 -10.18 -4.67
CA PHE A 89 -10.54 -9.64 -3.33
C PHE A 89 -11.26 -10.62 -2.40
N ARG A 90 -12.27 -11.34 -2.91
CA ARG A 90 -13.01 -12.35 -2.14
C ARG A 90 -12.11 -13.50 -1.69
N GLU A 91 -11.26 -14.01 -2.58
CA GLU A 91 -10.27 -15.05 -2.23
C GLU A 91 -9.24 -14.54 -1.22
N THR A 92 -8.78 -13.30 -1.37
CA THR A 92 -7.83 -12.67 -0.44
C THR A 92 -8.45 -12.46 0.95
N ILE A 93 -9.71 -12.03 1.04
CA ILE A 93 -10.41 -11.91 2.33
C ILE A 93 -10.63 -13.29 2.97
N ALA A 94 -11.00 -14.31 2.19
CA ALA A 94 -11.10 -15.68 2.70
C ALA A 94 -9.75 -16.18 3.25
N TRP A 95 -8.64 -15.89 2.56
CA TRP A 95 -7.30 -16.18 3.04
C TRP A 95 -6.96 -15.41 4.33
N LEU A 96 -7.26 -14.11 4.39
CA LEU A 96 -6.98 -13.24 5.53
C LEU A 96 -7.76 -13.65 6.79
N ASN A 97 -8.93 -14.29 6.61
CA ASN A 97 -9.79 -14.79 7.68
C ASN A 97 -9.40 -16.15 8.24
N LYS A 98 -8.42 -16.85 7.64
CA LYS A 98 -7.90 -18.09 8.22
C LYS A 98 -7.35 -17.81 9.64
N PRO A 99 -7.55 -18.71 10.63
CA PRO A 99 -7.14 -18.48 12.02
C PRO A 99 -5.68 -18.05 12.18
N GLU A 100 -4.77 -18.66 11.43
CA GLU A 100 -3.34 -18.35 11.43
C GLU A 100 -3.02 -16.94 10.93
N ASN A 101 -3.91 -16.33 10.14
CA ASN A 101 -3.71 -15.03 9.51
C ASN A 101 -4.40 -13.87 10.26
N GLN A 102 -5.12 -14.15 11.35
CA GLN A 102 -5.91 -13.16 12.10
C GLN A 102 -5.09 -12.01 12.70
N HIS A 103 -3.76 -12.21 12.84
CA HIS A 103 -2.83 -11.20 13.33
C HIS A 103 -2.43 -10.15 12.28
N LEU A 104 -2.72 -10.38 10.99
CA LEU A 104 -2.28 -9.54 9.89
C LEU A 104 -3.18 -8.33 9.68
N GLU A 105 -2.57 -7.15 9.55
CA GLU A 105 -3.18 -5.96 8.93
C GLU A 105 -3.13 -6.10 7.39
N PHE A 106 -4.13 -5.58 6.69
CA PHE A 106 -4.18 -5.62 5.22
C PHE A 106 -4.40 -4.22 4.65
N ASN A 107 -3.37 -3.68 4.01
CA ASN A 107 -3.41 -2.38 3.36
C ASN A 107 -3.68 -2.54 1.87
N ILE A 108 -4.68 -1.81 1.39
CA ILE A 108 -5.20 -1.92 0.03
C ILE A 108 -5.00 -0.60 -0.69
N ASP A 109 -4.13 -0.60 -1.67
CA ASP A 109 -3.84 0.52 -2.54
C ASP A 109 -4.96 0.77 -3.55
N VAL A 110 -5.76 1.80 -3.27
CA VAL A 110 -6.87 2.22 -4.13
C VAL A 110 -6.34 3.11 -5.24
N LYS A 111 -6.19 2.52 -6.43
CA LYS A 111 -5.63 3.21 -7.60
C LYS A 111 -6.59 4.23 -8.21
N PRO A 112 -6.08 5.36 -8.74
CA PRO A 112 -6.88 6.48 -9.22
C PRO A 112 -7.82 6.16 -10.38
N ASN A 113 -7.56 5.11 -11.15
CA ASN A 113 -8.36 4.69 -12.30
C ASN A 113 -9.64 3.93 -11.92
N ASN A 114 -9.85 3.60 -10.64
CA ASN A 114 -11.10 2.98 -10.18
C ASN A 114 -12.22 4.03 -10.05
N ASP A 115 -13.46 3.58 -10.27
CA ASP A 115 -14.64 4.33 -9.83
C ASP A 115 -14.82 4.14 -8.30
N PRO A 116 -14.82 5.22 -7.50
CA PRO A 116 -14.84 5.11 -6.04
C PRO A 116 -16.07 4.42 -5.47
N THR A 117 -17.26 4.79 -5.97
CA THR A 117 -18.53 4.29 -5.45
C THR A 117 -18.70 2.82 -5.80
N ARG A 118 -18.41 2.44 -7.05
CA ARG A 118 -18.42 1.06 -7.52
C ARG A 118 -17.44 0.20 -6.73
N LEU A 119 -16.18 0.65 -6.57
CA LEU A 119 -15.16 -0.09 -5.82
C LEU A 119 -15.61 -0.37 -4.39
N PHE A 120 -15.98 0.68 -3.66
CA PHE A 120 -16.28 0.53 -2.23
C PHE A 120 -17.61 -0.19 -1.98
N THR A 121 -18.57 -0.10 -2.90
CA THR A 121 -19.79 -0.92 -2.83
C THR A 121 -19.47 -2.41 -2.95
N LEU A 122 -18.64 -2.79 -3.94
CA LEU A 122 -18.22 -4.19 -4.12
C LEU A 122 -17.34 -4.68 -2.95
N MET A 123 -16.44 -3.84 -2.44
CA MET A 123 -15.66 -4.16 -1.25
C MET A 123 -16.56 -4.34 -0.02
N HIS A 124 -17.53 -3.45 0.18
CA HIS A 124 -18.49 -3.55 1.28
C HIS A 124 -19.31 -4.83 1.20
N GLU A 125 -19.78 -5.25 0.02
CA GLU A 125 -20.46 -6.53 -0.16
C GLU A 125 -19.60 -7.72 0.30
N VAL A 126 -18.33 -7.76 -0.12
CA VAL A 126 -17.41 -8.83 0.28
C VAL A 126 -17.14 -8.81 1.78
N LEU A 127 -16.84 -7.64 2.35
CA LEU A 127 -16.50 -7.49 3.77
C LEU A 127 -17.70 -7.77 4.67
N SER A 128 -18.86 -7.18 4.38
CA SER A 128 -20.08 -7.32 5.19
C SER A 128 -20.69 -8.71 5.15
N SER A 129 -20.34 -9.53 4.15
CA SER A 129 -20.71 -10.95 4.12
C SER A 129 -19.96 -11.80 5.14
N GLN A 130 -18.91 -11.28 5.78
CA GLN A 130 -18.13 -12.01 6.79
C GLN A 130 -18.76 -11.86 8.19
N PRO A 131 -18.72 -12.92 9.04
CA PRO A 131 -19.22 -12.83 10.41
C PRO A 131 -18.49 -11.75 11.22
N ASP A 132 -19.26 -10.94 11.95
CA ASP A 132 -18.76 -9.89 12.86
C ASP A 132 -17.75 -8.93 12.22
N TRP A 133 -17.84 -8.74 10.90
CA TRP A 133 -16.81 -8.07 10.09
C TRP A 133 -16.42 -6.69 10.64
N GLU A 134 -17.35 -5.93 11.20
CA GLU A 134 -17.08 -4.60 11.76
C GLU A 134 -16.08 -4.63 12.92
N THR A 135 -16.04 -5.72 13.68
CA THR A 135 -15.21 -5.86 14.88
C THR A 135 -14.00 -6.77 14.66
N THR A 136 -14.10 -7.74 13.75
CA THR A 136 -13.05 -8.74 13.53
C THR A 136 -12.20 -8.45 12.29
N LEU A 137 -12.80 -7.89 11.24
CA LEU A 137 -12.15 -7.71 9.94
C LEU A 137 -11.86 -6.25 9.61
N ALA A 138 -12.86 -5.37 9.66
CA ALA A 138 -12.74 -3.94 9.33
C ALA A 138 -11.59 -3.24 10.06
N PRO A 139 -11.31 -3.49 11.36
CA PRO A 139 -10.20 -2.85 12.05
C PRO A 139 -8.82 -3.22 11.49
N ARG A 140 -8.72 -4.32 10.75
CA ARG A 140 -7.50 -4.83 10.11
C ARG A 140 -7.35 -4.38 8.66
N ILE A 141 -8.42 -3.88 8.04
CA ILE A 141 -8.40 -3.39 6.65
C ILE A 141 -8.07 -1.90 6.63
N ILE A 142 -7.15 -1.50 5.75
CA ILE A 142 -6.68 -0.12 5.64
C ILE A 142 -6.70 0.30 4.17
N LEU A 143 -7.54 1.27 3.81
CA LEU A 143 -7.61 1.83 2.46
C LEU A 143 -6.49 2.85 2.24
N GLY A 144 -5.55 2.54 1.34
CA GLY A 144 -4.53 3.45 0.83
C GLY A 144 -5.09 4.31 -0.30
N LEU A 145 -5.41 5.57 -0.01
CA LEU A 145 -6.05 6.47 -0.97
C LEU A 145 -5.01 7.35 -1.69
N TRP A 146 -4.84 7.11 -2.98
CA TRP A 146 -3.96 7.90 -3.86
C TRP A 146 -4.57 9.24 -4.30
N HIS A 147 -5.91 9.35 -4.29
CA HIS A 147 -6.63 10.49 -4.85
C HIS A 147 -7.76 10.94 -3.94
N PRO A 148 -7.99 12.26 -3.76
CA PRO A 148 -9.01 12.77 -2.83
C PRO A 148 -10.45 12.39 -3.21
N LYS A 149 -10.72 12.07 -4.48
CA LYS A 149 -12.04 11.58 -4.93
C LYS A 149 -12.57 10.37 -4.17
N PHE A 150 -11.69 9.58 -3.54
CA PHE A 150 -12.08 8.40 -2.78
C PHE A 150 -12.44 8.71 -1.33
N ILE A 151 -12.15 9.91 -0.81
CA ILE A 151 -12.30 10.18 0.63
C ILE A 151 -13.77 10.15 1.04
N ALA A 152 -14.64 10.92 0.38
CA ALA A 152 -16.05 10.95 0.72
C ALA A 152 -16.73 9.57 0.52
N PRO A 153 -16.55 8.86 -0.61
CA PRO A 153 -17.07 7.50 -0.77
C PRO A 153 -16.56 6.51 0.30
N ALA A 154 -15.29 6.60 0.71
CA ALA A 154 -14.75 5.76 1.76
C ALA A 154 -15.41 6.03 3.12
N LEU A 155 -15.62 7.31 3.47
CA LEU A 155 -16.30 7.71 4.70
C LEU A 155 -17.77 7.29 4.73
N THR A 156 -18.45 7.32 3.59
CA THR A 156 -19.88 6.99 3.50
C THR A 156 -20.12 5.48 3.43
N ILE A 157 -19.36 4.75 2.60
CA ILE A 157 -19.64 3.34 2.28
C ILE A 157 -18.88 2.38 3.21
N LEU A 158 -17.68 2.76 3.66
CA LEU A 158 -16.82 1.94 4.52
C LEU A 158 -16.36 2.72 5.77
N PRO A 159 -17.26 3.33 6.55
CA PRO A 159 -16.88 4.19 7.68
C PRO A 159 -16.01 3.46 8.73
N GLN A 160 -16.26 2.16 8.94
CA GLN A 160 -15.57 1.28 9.89
C GLN A 160 -14.13 0.94 9.46
N VAL A 161 -13.82 1.04 8.17
CA VAL A 161 -12.51 0.64 7.61
C VAL A 161 -11.52 1.80 7.77
N GLN A 162 -10.31 1.48 8.22
CA GLN A 162 -9.27 2.50 8.36
C GLN A 162 -8.84 3.06 7.00
N ARG A 163 -8.30 4.28 7.02
CA ARG A 163 -7.91 5.02 5.81
C ARG A 163 -6.54 5.61 6.02
N CYS A 164 -5.67 5.50 5.03
CA CYS A 164 -4.40 6.21 4.98
C CYS A 164 -4.24 6.94 3.65
N PHE A 165 -3.64 8.13 3.69
CA PHE A 165 -3.10 8.73 2.47
C PHE A 165 -1.97 7.83 1.96
N ILE A 166 -1.89 7.61 0.67
CA ILE A 166 -0.69 7.04 0.06
C ILE A 166 -0.21 7.90 -1.11
N GLY A 167 1.10 8.14 -1.16
CA GLY A 167 1.70 8.82 -2.29
C GLY A 167 3.08 9.39 -1.98
N ILE A 168 3.53 10.27 -2.87
CA ILE A 168 4.83 10.94 -2.74
C ILE A 168 4.69 12.44 -2.42
N ASP A 169 3.50 13.00 -2.57
CA ASP A 169 3.26 14.43 -2.33
C ASP A 169 2.87 14.70 -0.88
N ILE A 170 3.89 14.97 -0.06
CA ILE A 170 3.72 15.37 1.34
C ILE A 170 2.95 16.68 1.52
N TYR A 171 2.81 17.53 0.50
CA TYR A 171 1.99 18.74 0.60
C TYR A 171 0.52 18.42 0.37
N LEU A 172 0.22 17.55 -0.60
CA LEU A 172 -1.13 17.05 -0.82
C LEU A 172 -1.63 16.29 0.42
N ALA A 173 -0.77 15.44 1.01
CA ALA A 173 -1.06 14.72 2.25
C ALA A 173 -1.49 15.64 3.40
N GLN A 174 -1.01 16.88 3.41
CA GLN A 174 -1.28 17.88 4.44
C GLN A 174 -2.47 18.80 4.13
N ARG A 175 -3.15 18.60 3.00
CA ARG A 175 -4.39 19.34 2.68
C ARG A 175 -5.52 18.88 3.58
N PRO A 176 -6.47 19.76 3.97
CA PRO A 176 -7.45 19.44 5.01
C PRO A 176 -8.24 18.15 4.76
N ALA A 177 -8.72 17.94 3.52
CA ALA A 177 -9.41 16.71 3.13
C ALA A 177 -8.64 15.42 3.48
N PHE A 178 -7.33 15.37 3.25
CA PHE A 178 -6.52 14.22 3.67
C PHE A 178 -6.16 14.32 5.15
N TRP A 179 -5.76 15.50 5.61
CA TRP A 179 -5.20 15.63 6.94
C TRP A 179 -6.19 15.22 8.05
N ASP A 180 -7.44 15.61 7.87
CA ASP A 180 -8.50 15.46 8.85
C ASP A 180 -9.15 14.06 8.75
N SER A 181 -9.22 13.47 7.55
CA SER A 181 -9.92 12.20 7.32
C SER A 181 -9.05 10.92 7.38
N MET A 182 -7.72 11.05 7.44
CA MET A 182 -6.79 9.91 7.43
C MET A 182 -6.30 9.52 8.84
N HIS A 183 -6.19 8.21 9.06
CA HIS A 183 -5.60 7.62 10.27
C HIS A 183 -4.07 7.53 10.19
N ALA A 184 -3.52 7.43 8.97
CA ALA A 184 -2.08 7.29 8.73
C ALA A 184 -1.67 7.88 7.39
N TYR A 185 -0.36 8.03 7.18
CA TYR A 185 0.25 8.54 5.95
C TYR A 185 1.34 7.60 5.46
N SER A 186 1.08 6.95 4.33
CA SER A 186 2.00 6.06 3.62
C SER A 186 2.78 6.82 2.56
N ILE A 187 4.03 7.17 2.88
CA ILE A 187 4.84 8.07 2.07
C ILE A 187 6.06 7.34 1.51
N ALA A 188 6.36 7.58 0.22
CA ALA A 188 7.58 7.04 -0.37
C ALA A 188 8.82 7.49 0.44
N PHE A 189 9.68 6.54 0.81
CA PHE A 189 10.83 6.73 1.68
C PHE A 189 11.72 7.94 1.35
N PRO A 190 12.07 8.24 0.08
CA PRO A 190 12.89 9.40 -0.24
C PRO A 190 12.22 10.73 0.07
N MET A 191 10.88 10.79 0.02
CA MET A 191 10.13 12.01 0.37
C MET A 191 10.17 12.27 1.87
N LEU A 192 10.38 11.23 2.68
CA LEU A 192 10.67 11.38 4.10
C LEU A 192 12.14 11.78 4.31
N ALA A 193 13.08 11.32 3.49
CA ALA A 193 14.50 11.63 3.69
C ALA A 193 14.85 13.13 3.59
N SER A 194 14.02 13.97 2.95
CA SER A 194 14.28 15.40 2.80
C SER A 194 14.03 16.21 4.08
N SER A 195 14.43 17.49 4.08
CA SER A 195 14.15 18.43 5.17
C SER A 195 12.65 18.70 5.33
N GLU A 196 11.90 18.74 4.23
CA GLU A 196 10.44 18.80 4.25
C GLU A 196 9.83 17.50 4.77
N GLY A 197 10.40 16.35 4.40
CA GLY A 197 10.05 15.05 4.95
C GLY A 197 10.26 14.97 6.46
N GLN A 198 11.34 15.58 6.98
CA GLN A 198 11.57 15.71 8.42
C GLN A 198 10.47 16.53 9.10
N LYS A 199 10.17 17.73 8.58
CA LYS A 199 9.09 18.58 9.10
C LYS A 199 7.74 17.85 9.09
N PHE A 200 7.48 17.08 8.03
CA PHE A 200 6.28 16.24 7.93
C PHE A 200 6.22 15.17 9.04
N ARG A 201 7.32 14.44 9.29
CA ARG A 201 7.38 13.46 10.39
C ARG A 201 7.19 14.11 11.75
N GLU A 202 7.81 15.26 11.99
CA GLU A 202 7.67 16.01 13.24
C GLU A 202 6.23 16.45 13.47
N ARG A 203 5.55 16.94 12.43
CA ARG A 203 4.12 17.26 12.49
C ARG A 203 3.28 16.02 12.79
N CYS A 204 3.51 14.91 12.09
CA CYS A 204 2.79 13.67 12.34
C CYS A 204 2.95 13.21 13.79
N ARG A 205 4.18 13.22 14.34
CA ARG A 205 4.45 12.90 15.75
C ARG A 205 3.69 13.83 16.70
N LYS A 206 3.73 15.15 16.46
CA LYS A 206 3.06 16.14 17.30
C LYS A 206 1.54 15.95 17.32
N GLU A 207 0.94 15.53 16.21
CA GLU A 207 -0.50 15.37 16.05
C GLU A 207 -0.97 13.91 16.20
N GLY A 208 -0.09 12.99 16.63
CA GLY A 208 -0.43 11.58 16.85
C GLY A 208 -0.80 10.81 15.57
N LYS A 209 -0.37 11.28 14.39
CA LYS A 209 -0.61 10.62 13.10
C LYS A 209 0.47 9.56 12.84
N LYS A 210 0.04 8.37 12.41
CA LYS A 210 0.96 7.28 12.03
C LYS A 210 1.62 7.55 10.69
N VAL A 211 2.88 7.14 10.53
CA VAL A 211 3.65 7.28 9.29
C VAL A 211 4.15 5.91 8.83
N TYR A 212 3.74 5.53 7.62
CA TYR A 212 4.19 4.33 6.93
C TYR A 212 5.13 4.73 5.80
N THR A 213 6.00 3.83 5.38
CA THR A 213 6.90 4.12 4.26
C THR A 213 7.17 2.95 3.34
N TRP A 214 7.36 3.27 2.06
CA TRP A 214 7.58 2.33 0.98
C TRP A 214 8.50 2.91 -0.11
N THR A 215 9.05 2.13 -1.02
CA THR A 215 9.36 0.71 -0.82
C THR A 215 10.77 0.65 -0.24
N CYS A 216 10.92 0.11 0.97
CA CYS A 216 12.23 0.01 1.62
C CYS A 216 12.78 -1.40 1.43
N ASN A 217 13.75 -1.58 0.55
CA ASN A 217 14.31 -2.89 0.19
C ASN A 217 15.76 -3.07 0.67
N SER A 218 16.32 -2.09 1.38
CA SER A 218 17.68 -2.13 1.89
C SER A 218 17.75 -1.97 3.41
N GLN A 219 18.82 -2.52 3.99
CA GLN A 219 19.10 -2.42 5.42
C GLN A 219 19.24 -0.95 5.87
N GLU A 220 19.82 -0.11 5.03
CA GLU A 220 19.99 1.32 5.31
C GLU A 220 18.64 2.02 5.41
N GLN A 221 17.70 1.70 4.50
CA GLN A 221 16.35 2.25 4.54
C GLN A 221 15.60 1.78 5.79
N TRP A 222 15.72 0.51 6.18
CA TRP A 222 15.12 -0.02 7.41
C TRP A 222 15.72 0.62 8.66
N ALA A 223 17.03 0.85 8.67
CA ALA A 223 17.73 1.50 9.76
C ALA A 223 17.27 2.95 9.92
N MET A 224 17.14 3.68 8.82
CA MET A 224 16.63 5.04 8.83
C MET A 224 15.15 5.11 9.24
N ALA A 225 14.30 4.21 8.74
CA ALA A 225 12.91 4.11 9.17
C ALA A 225 12.79 3.83 10.68
N ALA A 226 13.67 2.98 11.22
CA ALA A 226 13.75 2.75 12.67
C ALA A 226 14.25 3.97 13.44
N LYS A 227 15.29 4.66 12.94
CA LYS A 227 15.81 5.91 13.52
C LYS A 227 14.78 7.03 13.52
N TRP A 228 13.91 7.07 12.51
CA TRP A 228 12.83 8.04 12.40
C TRP A 228 11.56 7.62 13.16
N GLU A 229 11.57 6.46 13.82
CA GLU A 229 10.46 5.93 14.61
C GLU A 229 9.17 5.80 13.79
N LEU A 230 9.29 5.37 12.53
CA LEU A 230 8.12 5.13 11.69
C LEU A 230 7.32 3.94 12.20
N ASP A 231 6.01 3.95 11.95
CA ASP A 231 5.10 2.90 12.40
C ASP A 231 5.23 1.62 11.57
N VAL A 232 5.34 1.77 10.24
CA VAL A 232 5.35 0.65 9.28
C VAL A 232 6.40 0.87 8.20
N VAL A 233 7.10 -0.20 7.84
CA VAL A 233 7.90 -0.33 6.62
C VAL A 233 7.25 -1.36 5.71
N MET A 234 7.00 -0.96 4.47
CA MET A 234 6.62 -1.85 3.37
C MET A 234 7.87 -2.21 2.56
N THR A 235 8.05 -3.49 2.29
CA THR A 235 9.25 -4.02 1.63
C THR A 235 8.91 -5.19 0.71
N ASP A 236 9.60 -5.29 -0.41
CA ASP A 236 9.55 -6.45 -1.31
C ASP A 236 10.27 -7.66 -0.71
N THR A 237 11.16 -7.42 0.27
CA THR A 237 12.02 -8.43 0.92
C THR A 237 11.67 -8.60 2.41
N PRO A 238 10.43 -9.01 2.75
CA PRO A 238 10.00 -9.10 4.15
C PRO A 238 10.78 -10.13 4.97
N ILE A 239 11.23 -11.23 4.35
CA ILE A 239 11.99 -12.27 5.05
C ILE A 239 13.33 -11.70 5.59
N PRO A 240 14.20 -11.09 4.76
CA PRO A 240 15.37 -10.36 5.24
C PRO A 240 15.08 -9.31 6.33
N TYR A 241 14.00 -8.53 6.18
CA TYR A 241 13.61 -7.54 7.20
C TYR A 241 13.32 -8.20 8.54
N MET A 242 12.51 -9.27 8.54
CA MET A 242 12.10 -9.97 9.76
C MET A 242 13.28 -10.67 10.45
N LEU A 243 14.22 -11.22 9.68
CA LEU A 243 15.48 -11.74 10.22
C LEU A 243 16.31 -10.65 10.90
N GLU A 244 16.43 -9.47 10.27
CA GLU A 244 17.16 -8.35 10.86
C GLU A 244 16.46 -7.80 12.12
N ARG A 245 15.13 -7.74 12.11
CA ARG A 245 14.32 -7.39 13.29
C ARG A 245 14.54 -8.37 14.45
N ALA A 246 14.59 -9.67 14.16
CA ALA A 246 14.87 -10.69 15.17
C ALA A 246 16.26 -10.49 15.80
N LYS A 247 17.30 -10.19 14.99
CA LYS A 247 18.65 -9.89 15.49
C LYS A 247 18.67 -8.66 16.40
N VAL A 248 18.01 -7.57 16.01
CA VAL A 248 17.92 -6.35 16.82
C VAL A 248 17.30 -6.64 18.19
N PHE A 249 16.24 -7.44 18.21
CA PHE A 249 15.57 -7.84 19.45
C PHE A 249 16.47 -8.74 20.33
N GLN A 250 17.06 -9.79 19.74
CA GLN A 250 17.92 -10.74 20.45
C GLN A 250 19.19 -10.08 21.01
N LEU A 251 19.87 -9.25 20.20
CA LEU A 251 21.12 -8.60 20.58
C LEU A 251 20.92 -7.35 21.43
N LYS A 252 19.68 -6.84 21.53
CA LYS A 252 19.33 -5.55 22.15
C LYS A 252 20.18 -4.40 21.59
N LYS A 253 20.55 -4.47 20.32
CA LYS A 253 21.36 -3.45 19.62
C LYS A 253 20.51 -2.80 18.53
N PRO A 254 20.48 -1.46 18.42
CA PRO A 254 19.75 -0.80 17.36
C PRO A 254 20.36 -1.17 16.01
N ILE A 255 19.50 -1.24 15.00
CA ILE A 255 19.93 -1.31 13.60
C ILE A 255 20.55 0.03 13.21
N VAL A 256 21.73 -0.01 12.59
CA VAL A 256 22.47 1.17 12.12
C VAL A 256 22.74 0.98 10.62
N PRO A 257 22.60 2.01 9.76
CA PRO A 257 22.90 1.86 8.35
C PRO A 257 24.36 1.43 8.15
N ARG A 258 24.58 0.40 7.31
CA ARG A 258 25.95 -0.05 6.97
C ARG A 258 26.75 1.03 6.27
N ASP A 259 26.08 1.80 5.41
CA ASP A 259 26.63 2.98 4.76
C ASP A 259 25.89 4.24 5.22
N PRO A 260 26.47 5.04 6.12
CA PRO A 260 25.88 6.31 6.57
C PRO A 260 25.66 7.32 5.44
N TRP A 261 26.36 7.17 4.32
CA TRP A 261 26.33 8.09 3.19
C TRP A 261 25.40 7.64 2.06
N PHE A 262 24.65 6.55 2.22
CA PHE A 262 23.85 5.97 1.14
C PHE A 262 22.87 6.98 0.50
N MET A 263 22.33 7.91 1.28
CA MET A 263 21.44 8.96 0.77
C MET A 263 22.14 9.97 -0.14
N TRP A 264 23.43 10.23 0.09
CA TRP A 264 24.24 11.13 -0.74
C TRP A 264 24.72 10.46 -2.04
N LYS A 265 24.65 9.13 -2.12
CA LYS A 265 25.08 8.34 -3.28
C LYS A 265 23.98 8.17 -4.33
N SER A 266 22.75 8.58 -4.03
CA SER A 266 21.62 8.47 -4.96
C SER A 266 20.91 9.79 -5.11
N LEU A 267 20.81 10.26 -6.35
CA LEU A 267 20.06 11.47 -6.73
C LEU A 267 18.57 11.36 -6.33
N TRP A 268 18.06 10.15 -6.08
CA TRP A 268 16.68 9.93 -5.66
C TRP A 268 16.32 10.61 -4.33
N TYR A 269 17.30 10.87 -3.48
CA TYR A 269 17.11 11.57 -2.20
C TYR A 269 17.25 13.10 -2.31
N TYR A 270 17.52 13.62 -3.51
CA TYR A 270 17.78 15.05 -3.70
C TYR A 270 16.46 15.81 -3.90
N PRO A 271 16.30 16.99 -3.28
CA PRO A 271 15.02 17.73 -3.32
C PRO A 271 14.48 18.02 -4.72
N PHE A 272 15.36 18.33 -5.68
CA PHE A 272 14.94 18.61 -7.06
C PHE A 272 14.34 17.39 -7.75
N VAL A 273 14.95 16.21 -7.57
CA VAL A 273 14.43 14.95 -8.12
C VAL A 273 13.10 14.58 -7.47
N GLY A 274 12.99 14.77 -6.15
CA GLY A 274 11.73 14.60 -5.43
C GLY A 274 10.63 15.56 -5.92
N TRP A 275 10.96 16.82 -6.15
CA TRP A 275 10.03 17.79 -6.74
C TRP A 275 9.56 17.35 -8.13
N LEU A 276 10.47 16.95 -9.01
CA LEU A 276 10.12 16.49 -10.36
C LEU A 276 9.23 15.26 -10.31
N ALA A 277 9.56 14.27 -9.47
CA ALA A 277 8.75 13.08 -9.27
C ALA A 277 7.32 13.43 -8.84
N ARG A 278 7.16 14.37 -7.88
CA ARG A 278 5.83 14.85 -7.45
C ARG A 278 5.05 15.48 -8.60
N GLN A 279 5.68 16.27 -9.47
CA GLN A 279 4.99 16.84 -10.63
C GLN A 279 4.50 15.76 -11.61
N LEU A 280 5.30 14.72 -11.84
CA LEU A 280 4.92 13.60 -12.70
C LEU A 280 3.78 12.77 -12.08
N VAL A 281 3.85 12.48 -10.79
CA VAL A 281 2.78 11.76 -10.08
C VAL A 281 1.50 12.60 -10.04
N TRP A 282 1.58 13.91 -9.81
CA TRP A 282 0.42 14.80 -9.86
C TRP A 282 -0.30 14.71 -11.21
N ARG A 283 0.44 14.85 -12.32
CA ARG A 283 -0.12 14.72 -13.67
C ARG A 283 -0.74 13.34 -13.91
N ARG A 284 -0.12 12.28 -13.39
CA ARG A 284 -0.65 10.92 -13.49
C ARG A 284 -1.95 10.77 -12.70
N LEU A 285 -1.99 11.29 -11.48
CA LEU A 285 -3.18 11.31 -10.63
C LEU A 285 -4.32 12.05 -11.31
N GLU A 286 -4.07 13.22 -11.90
CA GLU A 286 -5.12 13.96 -12.61
C GLU A 286 -5.58 13.27 -13.90
N ARG A 287 -4.66 12.64 -14.64
CA ARG A 287 -4.99 11.89 -15.85
C ARG A 287 -5.97 10.74 -15.58
N PHE A 288 -5.81 10.03 -14.47
CA PHE A 288 -6.63 8.85 -14.15
C PHE A 288 -7.77 9.15 -13.18
N GLY A 289 -7.58 10.11 -12.27
CA GLY A 289 -8.50 10.44 -11.18
C GLY A 289 -9.35 11.69 -11.43
N GLY A 290 -9.03 12.51 -12.44
CA GLY A 290 -9.62 13.82 -12.63
C GLY A 290 -8.91 14.92 -11.83
N PRO A 291 -9.34 16.19 -11.95
CA PRO A 291 -8.62 17.32 -11.35
C PRO A 291 -8.59 17.24 -9.81
N ILE A 292 -7.43 17.53 -9.22
CA ILE A 292 -7.24 17.55 -7.76
C ILE A 292 -7.66 18.91 -7.17
N ALA A 293 -7.53 19.98 -7.97
CA ALA A 293 -7.78 21.36 -7.53
C ALA A 293 -9.10 21.57 -6.74
N PRO A 294 -10.25 20.97 -7.12
CA PRO A 294 -11.49 21.11 -6.37
C PRO A 294 -11.42 20.65 -4.91
N TYR A 295 -10.50 19.75 -4.58
CA TYR A 295 -10.39 19.12 -3.25
C TYR A 295 -9.42 19.84 -2.31
N LEU A 296 -8.61 20.81 -2.81
CA LEU A 296 -7.49 21.36 -2.05
C LEU A 296 -7.88 22.21 -0.84
N GLY A 297 -9.10 22.78 -0.84
CA GLY A 297 -9.62 23.61 0.24
C GLY A 297 -10.77 22.97 1.03
N ILE A 298 -11.19 21.77 0.66
CA ILE A 298 -12.34 21.11 1.29
C ILE A 298 -11.91 20.51 2.63
N LYS A 299 -12.66 20.82 3.68
CA LYS A 299 -12.70 20.03 4.91
C LYS A 299 -13.84 19.02 4.77
N ILE A 300 -13.56 17.75 5.04
CA ILE A 300 -14.51 16.65 4.94
C ILE A 300 -14.86 16.20 6.36
#